data_AF-A0A382ZEB1-F1
#
_entry.id   AF-A0A382ZEB1-F1
#
_cell.length_a   1.000
_cell.length_b   1.000
_cell.length_c   1.000
_cell.angle_alpha   90.00
_cell.angle_beta   90.00
_cell.angle_gamma   90.00
#
_symmetry.space_group_name_H-M   'P 1'
#
loop_
_entity.id
_entity.type
_entity.pdbx_description
1 polymer ?
#
loop_
_entity_poly.entity_id
_entity_poly.type
_entity_poly.pdbx_seq_one_letter_code
_entity_poly.pdbx_strand_id
1 'polypeptide(L)'
;VRNRVLIPSLIALIAIVFIYGLLVGVYKIFPYEPLNLSFDVIKGETPIQNNNQFIIQNDLDSLIKINNESDVDEKKNHLIEFFWNVESLDRVKYSGQLPQVEFDISDSRYDNFQNLKRIDKLTVEMEYGINSVSYLLVPEESNKKLILYHHGHDGDFILGKDTIQFFLERNFTVLAMTMPLIGMNNQPIVEIDGFGEMNLISHEQFRLLEKNKFNPMKLFIHPIQ
;
A
#
# COMPACT_ATOMS: atom_id res chain seq x y z
N VAL A 1 14.51 -32.05 -43.04
CA VAL A 1 14.99 -33.06 -42.06
C VAL A 1 15.16 -32.49 -40.66
N ARG A 2 15.80 -31.31 -40.50
CA ARG A 2 16.02 -30.65 -39.20
C ARG A 2 14.76 -30.50 -38.31
N ASN A 3 13.63 -30.05 -38.85
CA ASN A 3 12.38 -29.91 -38.06
C ASN A 3 11.69 -31.24 -37.70
N ARG A 4 11.95 -32.34 -38.42
CA ARG A 4 11.34 -33.66 -38.12
C ARG A 4 11.92 -34.32 -36.87
N VAL A 5 13.10 -33.88 -36.43
CA VAL A 5 13.78 -34.39 -35.21
C VAL A 5 13.67 -33.38 -34.06
N LEU A 6 13.76 -32.07 -34.36
CA LEU A 6 13.70 -31.01 -33.36
C LEU A 6 12.36 -30.93 -32.60
N ILE A 7 11.24 -31.12 -33.32
CA ILE A 7 9.91 -31.04 -32.71
C ILE A 7 9.69 -32.18 -31.71
N PRO A 8 9.94 -33.47 -32.07
CA PRO A 8 9.88 -34.58 -31.10
C PRO A 8 10.82 -34.40 -29.91
N SER A 9 12.05 -33.92 -30.13
CA SER A 9 13.00 -33.70 -29.03
C SER A 9 12.55 -32.61 -28.06
N LEU A 10 11.91 -31.54 -28.57
CA LEU A 10 11.35 -30.49 -27.73
C LEU A 10 10.17 -30.99 -26.90
N ILE A 11 9.29 -31.79 -27.51
CA ILE A 11 8.16 -32.43 -26.80
C ILE A 11 8.66 -33.36 -25.70
N ALA A 12 9.69 -34.17 -25.98
CA ALA A 12 10.30 -35.04 -24.99
C ALA A 12 10.93 -34.26 -23.84
N LEU A 13 11.61 -33.14 -24.13
CA LEU A 13 12.19 -32.26 -23.11
C LEU A 13 11.11 -31.66 -22.20
N ILE A 14 10.02 -31.15 -22.78
CA ILE A 14 8.88 -30.62 -22.01
C ILE A 14 8.28 -31.70 -21.12
N ALA A 15 8.10 -32.93 -21.63
CA ALA A 15 7.59 -34.04 -20.84
C ALA A 15 8.51 -34.39 -19.66
N ILE A 16 9.84 -34.39 -19.87
CA ILE A 16 10.82 -34.64 -18.81
C ILE A 16 10.76 -33.55 -17.74
N VAL A 17 10.74 -32.27 -18.13
CA VAL A 17 10.64 -31.14 -17.20
C VAL A 17 9.33 -31.19 -16.41
N PHE A 18 8.21 -31.53 -17.06
CA PHE A 18 6.91 -31.67 -16.42
C PHE A 18 6.89 -32.81 -15.38
N ILE A 19 7.39 -34.00 -15.76
CA ILE A 19 7.49 -35.15 -14.85
C ILE A 19 8.42 -34.81 -13.67
N TYR A 20 9.54 -34.14 -13.94
CA TYR A 20 10.44 -33.69 -12.89
C TYR A 20 9.76 -32.72 -11.93
N GLY A 21 8.98 -31.76 -12.43
CA GLY A 21 8.17 -30.86 -11.60
C GLY A 21 7.17 -31.59 -10.71
N LEU A 22 6.48 -32.62 -11.23
CA LEU A 22 5.59 -33.48 -10.42
C LEU A 22 6.36 -34.22 -9.31
N LEU A 23 7.52 -34.79 -9.63
CA LEU A 23 8.36 -35.49 -8.65
C LEU A 23 8.88 -34.53 -7.57
N VAL A 24 9.29 -33.32 -7.94
CA VAL A 24 9.70 -32.26 -7.01
C VAL A 24 8.56 -31.94 -6.03
N GLY A 25 7.33 -31.77 -6.52
CA GLY A 25 6.16 -31.49 -5.68
C GLY A 25 5.78 -32.65 -4.74
N VAL A 26 5.80 -33.89 -5.23
CA VAL A 26 5.40 -35.08 -4.44
C VAL A 26 6.44 -35.46 -3.41
N TYR A 27 7.72 -35.49 -3.79
CA TYR A 27 8.80 -35.99 -2.94
C TYR A 27 9.56 -34.90 -2.19
N LYS A 28 9.21 -33.63 -2.39
CA LYS A 28 9.87 -32.47 -1.77
C LYS A 28 11.39 -32.45 -1.97
N ILE A 29 11.84 -32.89 -3.13
CA ILE A 29 13.27 -32.91 -3.52
C ILE A 29 13.69 -31.56 -4.13
N PHE A 30 14.98 -31.23 -4.14
CA PHE A 30 15.48 -29.97 -4.73
C PHE A 30 14.88 -29.73 -6.13
N PRO A 31 14.38 -28.52 -6.46
CA PRO A 31 14.38 -27.28 -5.65
C PRO A 31 13.05 -27.02 -4.91
N TYR A 32 12.38 -28.03 -4.35
CA TYR A 32 11.10 -27.87 -3.63
C TYR A 32 11.16 -26.80 -2.53
N GLU A 33 12.13 -26.91 -1.61
CA GLU A 33 12.26 -25.98 -0.47
C GLU A 33 12.34 -24.50 -0.88
N PRO A 34 13.26 -24.06 -1.76
CA PRO A 34 13.29 -22.67 -2.19
C PRO A 34 12.02 -22.24 -2.93
N LEU A 35 11.40 -23.12 -3.74
CA LEU A 35 10.14 -22.81 -4.43
C LEU A 35 8.97 -22.67 -3.45
N ASN A 36 8.88 -23.55 -2.45
CA ASN A 36 7.83 -23.52 -1.44
C ASN A 36 7.96 -22.29 -0.56
N LEU A 37 9.17 -21.92 -0.14
CA LEU A 37 9.43 -20.68 0.61
C LEU A 37 9.03 -19.44 -0.19
N SER A 38 9.39 -19.35 -1.47
CA SER A 38 8.94 -18.26 -2.33
C SER A 38 7.41 -18.24 -2.47
N PHE A 39 6.76 -19.39 -2.55
CA PHE A 39 5.32 -19.51 -2.67
C PHE A 39 4.58 -19.11 -1.39
N ASP A 40 5.08 -19.50 -0.22
CA ASP A 40 4.52 -19.14 1.08
C ASP A 40 4.64 -17.63 1.33
N VAL A 41 5.75 -17.01 0.92
CA VAL A 41 5.94 -15.55 0.95
C VAL A 41 4.95 -14.84 0.01
N ILE A 42 4.73 -15.38 -1.19
CA ILE A 42 3.75 -14.85 -2.15
C ILE A 42 2.33 -14.99 -1.63
N LYS A 43 2.01 -16.10 -0.93
CA LYS A 43 0.68 -16.34 -0.35
C LYS A 43 0.45 -15.63 0.98
N GLY A 44 1.49 -15.17 1.66
CA GLY A 44 1.38 -14.60 3.00
C GLY A 44 1.21 -15.65 4.09
N GLU A 45 1.58 -16.90 3.81
CA GLU A 45 1.48 -18.03 4.75
C GLU A 45 2.76 -18.18 5.60
N THR A 46 3.78 -17.33 5.42
CA THR A 46 4.96 -17.36 6.30
C THR A 46 4.58 -16.98 7.73
N PRO A 47 4.79 -17.85 8.73
CA PRO A 47 4.83 -17.41 10.11
C PRO A 47 6.05 -16.51 10.20
N ILE A 48 5.82 -15.20 10.22
CA ILE A 48 6.89 -14.26 10.49
C ILE A 48 7.44 -14.67 11.86
N GLN A 49 8.65 -15.22 11.92
CA GLN A 49 9.41 -15.27 13.17
C GLN A 49 9.81 -13.83 13.48
N ASN A 50 8.81 -13.03 13.83
CA ASN A 50 9.02 -11.83 14.58
C ASN A 50 9.49 -12.31 15.95
N ASN A 51 10.75 -12.04 16.28
CA ASN A 51 11.25 -12.05 17.67
C ASN A 51 10.52 -11.03 18.57
N ASN A 52 9.37 -10.50 18.13
CA ASN A 52 8.45 -9.75 18.95
C ASN A 52 7.77 -10.73 19.90
N GLN A 53 8.42 -10.93 21.04
CA GLN A 53 7.87 -11.57 22.24
C GLN A 53 6.47 -11.03 22.63
N PHE A 54 6.05 -9.89 22.07
CA PHE A 54 4.72 -9.30 22.15
C PHE A 54 3.58 -10.21 21.67
N ILE A 55 3.80 -11.11 20.71
CA ILE A 55 2.74 -11.99 20.17
C ILE A 55 2.81 -13.40 20.77
N ILE A 56 3.09 -13.50 22.07
CA ILE A 56 2.81 -14.71 22.87
C ILE A 56 1.65 -14.44 23.83
N GLN A 57 1.18 -13.20 23.91
CA GLN A 57 0.00 -12.82 24.67
C GLN A 57 -1.26 -13.13 23.84
N ASN A 58 -1.89 -14.28 24.09
CA ASN A 58 -3.13 -14.70 23.45
C ASN A 58 -4.36 -13.87 23.87
N ASP A 59 -4.17 -12.85 24.71
CA ASP A 59 -5.22 -11.98 25.22
C ASP A 59 -5.10 -10.59 24.59
N LEU A 60 -5.77 -10.41 23.44
CA LEU A 60 -5.85 -9.15 22.73
C LEU A 60 -6.37 -8.02 23.63
N ASP A 61 -7.33 -8.31 24.52
CA ASP A 61 -7.91 -7.32 25.42
C ASP A 61 -6.84 -6.76 26.35
N SER A 62 -5.97 -7.62 26.89
CA SER A 62 -4.84 -7.15 27.70
C SER A 62 -3.88 -6.24 26.94
N LEU A 63 -3.67 -6.49 25.64
CA LEU A 63 -2.75 -5.73 24.79
C LEU A 63 -3.31 -4.36 24.38
N ILE A 64 -4.61 -4.23 24.17
CA ILE A 64 -5.23 -2.98 23.69
C ILE A 64 -5.84 -2.12 24.80
N LYS A 65 -6.04 -2.68 26.00
CA LYS A 65 -6.67 -1.97 27.12
C LYS A 65 -5.88 -0.74 27.55
N ILE A 66 -6.61 0.36 27.76
CA ILE A 66 -6.12 1.63 28.30
C ILE A 66 -6.70 1.74 29.71
N ASN A 67 -5.86 1.68 30.74
CA ASN A 67 -6.27 1.77 32.14
C ASN A 67 -6.14 3.19 32.70
N ASN A 68 -5.20 3.97 32.16
CA ASN A 68 -4.90 5.32 32.62
C ASN A 68 -4.29 6.18 31.48
N GLU A 69 -4.03 7.45 31.74
CA GLU A 69 -3.49 8.41 30.77
C GLU A 69 -2.07 8.04 30.29
N SER A 70 -1.21 7.51 31.17
CA SER A 70 0.14 7.06 30.80
C SER A 70 0.11 5.91 29.79
N ASP A 71 -0.88 5.02 29.86
CA ASP A 71 -1.06 3.93 28.89
C ASP A 71 -1.33 4.49 27.48
N VAL A 72 -1.98 5.65 27.36
CA VAL A 72 -2.24 6.32 26.07
C VAL A 72 -0.93 6.76 25.43
N ASP A 73 -0.08 7.45 26.20
CA ASP A 73 1.20 7.95 25.72
C ASP A 73 2.16 6.82 25.35
N GLU A 74 2.22 5.77 26.17
CA GLU A 74 3.04 4.58 25.89
C GLU A 74 2.61 3.89 24.58
N LYS A 75 1.32 3.57 24.44
CA LYS A 75 0.80 2.92 23.23
C LYS A 75 0.97 3.80 22.00
N LYS A 76 0.77 5.12 22.14
CA LYS A 76 1.01 6.08 21.06
C LYS A 76 2.46 6.05 20.61
N ASN A 77 3.42 6.06 21.53
CA ASN A 77 4.84 5.99 21.20
C ASN A 77 5.20 4.66 20.52
N HIS A 78 4.67 3.53 21.01
CA HIS A 78 4.85 2.24 20.35
C HIS A 78 4.29 2.22 18.92
N LEU A 79 3.13 2.81 18.67
CA LEU A 79 2.58 2.92 17.31
C LEU A 79 3.44 3.81 16.41
N ILE A 80 3.96 4.93 16.93
CA ILE A 80 4.84 5.82 16.18
C ILE A 80 6.12 5.09 15.77
N GLU A 81 6.75 4.39 16.71
CA GLU A 81 7.94 3.60 16.45
C GLU A 81 7.64 2.46 15.47
N PHE A 82 6.52 1.75 15.63
CA PHE A 82 6.13 0.68 14.74
C PHE A 82 5.93 1.15 13.29
N PHE A 83 5.15 2.22 13.07
CA PHE A 83 4.80 2.68 11.73
C PHE A 83 5.92 3.45 11.04
N TRP A 84 6.64 4.31 11.76
CA TRP A 84 7.62 5.21 11.16
C TRP A 84 9.07 4.83 11.43
N ASN A 85 9.31 3.86 12.32
CA ASN A 85 10.65 3.48 12.76
C ASN A 85 11.48 4.69 13.22
N VAL A 86 10.82 5.61 13.94
CA VAL A 86 11.45 6.79 14.55
C VAL A 86 11.08 6.88 16.02
N GLU A 87 12.00 7.45 16.80
CA GLU A 87 11.80 7.70 18.23
C GLU A 87 10.66 8.70 18.53
N SER A 88 10.32 9.60 17.58
CA SER A 88 9.22 10.55 17.76
C SER A 88 8.63 11.04 16.44
N LEU A 89 7.33 11.38 16.46
CA LEU A 89 6.59 11.93 15.31
C LEU A 89 7.20 13.21 14.75
N ASP A 90 7.88 14.00 15.59
CA ASP A 90 8.50 15.25 15.15
C ASP A 90 9.65 14.99 14.16
N ARG A 91 10.31 13.82 14.23
CA ARG A 91 11.30 13.43 13.21
C ARG A 91 10.67 13.09 11.86
N VAL A 92 9.41 12.68 11.86
CA VAL A 92 8.68 12.38 10.62
C VAL A 92 8.30 13.65 9.87
N LYS A 93 7.79 14.66 10.60
CA LYS A 93 7.31 15.95 10.06
C LYS A 93 8.32 16.70 9.19
N TYR A 94 9.61 16.45 9.36
CA TYR A 94 10.68 17.16 8.65
C TYR A 94 11.43 16.30 7.62
N SER A 95 10.98 15.05 7.39
CA SER A 95 11.66 14.11 6.49
C SER A 95 10.97 13.92 5.13
N GLY A 96 9.72 14.37 5.00
CA GLY A 96 8.92 14.21 3.79
C GLY A 96 9.21 15.28 2.74
N GLN A 97 9.18 14.89 1.47
CA GLN A 97 9.19 15.84 0.36
C GLN A 97 7.82 16.52 0.29
N LEU A 98 7.79 17.84 0.13
CA LEU A 98 6.53 18.56 -0.04
C LEU A 98 5.79 18.03 -1.27
N PRO A 99 4.44 17.95 -1.23
CA PRO A 99 3.66 17.52 -2.38
C PRO A 99 3.92 18.45 -3.57
N GLN A 100 3.97 17.87 -4.76
CA GLN A 100 3.81 18.63 -6.01
C GLN A 100 2.36 19.06 -6.12
N VAL A 101 2.12 20.33 -6.44
CA VAL A 101 0.78 20.91 -6.51
C VAL A 101 0.50 21.45 -7.91
N GLU A 102 -0.54 20.90 -8.54
CA GLU A 102 -1.13 21.43 -9.76
C GLU A 102 -2.42 22.17 -9.36
N PHE A 103 -2.44 23.49 -9.57
CA PHE A 103 -3.56 24.34 -9.15
C PHE A 103 -4.67 24.36 -10.18
N ASP A 104 -5.91 24.42 -9.70
CA ASP A 104 -7.13 24.63 -10.51
C ASP A 104 -7.19 23.75 -11.76
N ILE A 105 -6.98 22.44 -11.56
CA ILE A 105 -7.06 21.46 -12.62
C ILE A 105 -8.51 21.29 -13.08
N SER A 106 -8.69 20.94 -14.36
CA SER A 106 -9.98 20.56 -14.91
C SER A 106 -10.12 19.05 -14.94
N ASP A 107 -11.21 18.54 -14.36
CA ASP A 107 -11.60 17.13 -14.45
C ASP A 107 -13.12 17.04 -14.63
N SER A 108 -13.53 16.72 -15.86
CA SER A 108 -14.94 16.67 -16.27
C SER A 108 -15.84 15.75 -15.43
N ARG A 109 -15.24 14.81 -14.67
CA ARG A 109 -15.98 13.92 -13.78
C ARG A 109 -16.62 14.66 -12.60
N TYR A 110 -16.15 15.88 -12.31
CA TYR A 110 -16.62 16.74 -11.22
C TYR A 110 -17.44 17.95 -11.71
N ASP A 111 -17.70 18.08 -13.03
CA ASP A 111 -18.39 19.26 -13.60
C ASP A 111 -19.80 19.49 -13.04
N ASN A 112 -20.44 18.44 -12.52
CA ASN A 112 -21.78 18.52 -11.94
C ASN A 112 -21.79 18.85 -10.44
N PHE A 113 -20.62 19.00 -9.82
CA PHE A 113 -20.53 19.30 -8.40
C PHE A 113 -21.07 20.69 -8.09
N GLN A 114 -21.86 20.79 -7.01
CA GLN A 114 -22.35 22.07 -6.52
C GLN A 114 -21.41 22.62 -5.45
N ASN A 115 -21.30 23.95 -5.38
CA ASN A 115 -20.40 24.65 -4.46
C ASN A 115 -18.93 24.21 -4.61
N LEU A 116 -18.48 23.91 -5.83
CA LEU A 116 -17.08 23.59 -6.13
C LEU A 116 -16.46 24.76 -6.89
N LYS A 117 -15.50 25.43 -6.25
CA LYS A 117 -14.80 26.57 -6.85
C LYS A 117 -13.64 26.14 -7.73
N ARG A 118 -12.85 25.18 -7.24
CA ARG A 118 -11.68 24.64 -7.95
C ARG A 118 -11.24 23.32 -7.34
N ILE A 119 -10.40 22.62 -8.10
CA ILE A 119 -9.71 21.41 -7.67
C ILE A 119 -8.21 21.67 -7.76
N ASP A 120 -7.50 21.55 -6.65
CA ASP A 120 -6.03 21.51 -6.64
C ASP A 120 -5.61 20.03 -6.55
N LYS A 121 -4.71 19.56 -7.41
CA LYS A 121 -4.18 18.18 -7.37
C LYS A 121 -2.84 18.15 -6.66
N LEU A 122 -2.72 17.29 -5.66
CA LEU A 122 -1.51 17.10 -4.87
C LEU A 122 -0.94 15.71 -5.19
N THR A 123 0.35 15.65 -5.51
CA THR A 123 1.08 14.39 -5.71
C THR A 123 2.20 14.31 -4.67
N VAL A 124 2.11 13.31 -3.79
CA VAL A 124 3.13 13.00 -2.78
C VAL A 124 3.94 11.80 -3.26
N GLU A 125 5.23 11.99 -3.50
CA GLU A 125 6.16 10.90 -3.78
C GLU A 125 6.66 10.29 -2.45
N MET A 126 6.65 8.97 -2.38
CA MET A 126 7.03 8.19 -1.19
C MET A 126 8.14 7.18 -1.53
N GLU A 127 8.52 6.37 -0.54
CA GLU A 127 9.51 5.32 -0.73
C GLU A 127 9.13 4.36 -1.88
N TYR A 128 10.17 3.78 -2.49
CA TYR A 128 10.04 2.86 -3.62
C TYR A 128 9.39 3.46 -4.88
N GLY A 129 9.36 4.80 -4.98
CA GLY A 129 8.75 5.49 -6.12
C GLY A 129 7.24 5.34 -6.18
N ILE A 130 6.61 4.97 -5.05
CA ILE A 130 5.15 4.93 -4.92
C ILE A 130 4.68 6.36 -4.69
N ASN A 131 3.60 6.76 -5.35
CA ASN A 131 2.99 8.05 -5.12
C ASN A 131 1.56 7.94 -4.58
N SER A 132 1.12 9.05 -4.00
CA SER A 132 -0.28 9.27 -3.66
C SER A 132 -0.76 10.53 -4.34
N VAL A 133 -1.84 10.40 -5.12
CA VAL A 133 -2.52 11.47 -5.81
C VAL A 133 -3.81 11.78 -5.06
N SER A 134 -3.95 13.04 -4.65
CA SER A 134 -5.14 13.52 -3.95
C SER A 134 -5.68 14.79 -4.58
N TYR A 135 -6.99 14.99 -4.51
CA TYR A 135 -7.66 16.20 -4.97
C TYR A 135 -8.13 17.00 -3.77
N LEU A 136 -7.70 18.25 -3.69
CA LEU A 136 -8.23 19.25 -2.76
C LEU A 136 -9.35 20.01 -3.46
N LEU A 137 -10.58 19.61 -3.16
CA LEU A 137 -11.80 20.23 -3.66
C LEU A 137 -12.14 21.43 -2.76
N VAL A 138 -12.00 22.63 -3.31
CA VAL A 138 -12.19 23.89 -2.60
C VAL A 138 -13.58 24.43 -2.92
N PRO A 139 -14.42 24.73 -1.91
CA PRO A 139 -15.76 25.21 -2.17
C PRO A 139 -15.80 26.70 -2.55
N GLU A 140 -16.90 27.13 -3.17
CA GLU A 140 -17.14 28.56 -3.45
C GLU A 140 -17.33 29.33 -2.13
N GLU A 141 -18.19 28.80 -1.27
CA GLU A 141 -18.35 29.25 0.11
C GLU A 141 -17.61 28.31 1.06
N SER A 142 -16.68 28.84 1.87
CA SER A 142 -15.88 28.04 2.80
C SER A 142 -16.19 28.33 4.26
N ASN A 143 -16.40 27.27 5.03
CA ASN A 143 -16.49 27.29 6.49
C ASN A 143 -15.10 27.21 7.17
N LYS A 144 -14.01 27.21 6.37
CA LYS A 144 -12.61 27.11 6.80
C LYS A 144 -12.24 25.82 7.53
N LYS A 145 -13.00 24.74 7.34
CA LYS A 145 -12.69 23.40 7.86
C LYS A 145 -12.36 22.45 6.72
N LEU A 146 -11.45 21.52 7.01
CA LEU A 146 -10.99 20.48 6.09
C LEU A 146 -11.57 19.12 6.51
N ILE A 147 -12.06 18.36 5.53
CA ILE A 147 -12.38 16.94 5.67
C ILE A 147 -11.37 16.15 4.85
N LEU A 148 -10.84 15.08 5.44
CA LEU A 148 -10.06 14.07 4.74
C LEU A 148 -11.00 12.93 4.35
N TYR A 149 -11.19 12.73 3.06
CA TYR A 149 -11.97 11.62 2.52
C TYR A 149 -11.02 10.59 1.92
N HIS A 150 -10.96 9.41 2.54
CA HIS A 150 -10.12 8.31 2.07
C HIS A 150 -11.00 7.20 1.52
N HIS A 151 -10.94 6.97 0.22
CA HIS A 151 -11.69 5.92 -0.46
C HIS A 151 -11.00 4.56 -0.33
N GLY A 152 -11.81 3.50 -0.35
CA GLY A 152 -11.39 2.11 -0.15
C GLY A 152 -10.89 1.42 -1.41
N HIS A 153 -11.12 0.10 -1.49
CA HIS A 153 -10.53 -0.80 -2.50
C HIS A 153 -11.17 -0.68 -3.89
N ASP A 154 -12.33 -0.01 -4.00
CA ASP A 154 -13.19 -0.08 -5.18
C ASP A 154 -12.69 0.74 -6.38
N GLY A 155 -11.54 1.42 -6.24
CA GLY A 155 -10.92 2.19 -7.31
C GLY A 155 -10.71 3.65 -6.92
N ASP A 156 -11.05 4.55 -7.85
CA ASP A 156 -10.87 6.00 -7.67
C ASP A 156 -11.92 6.58 -6.70
N PHE A 157 -11.54 7.60 -5.92
CA PHE A 157 -12.41 8.30 -4.98
C PHE A 157 -13.60 9.02 -5.63
N ILE A 158 -13.63 9.16 -6.97
CA ILE A 158 -14.83 9.58 -7.71
C ILE A 158 -16.04 8.68 -7.44
N LEU A 159 -15.83 7.40 -7.08
CA LEU A 159 -16.92 6.51 -6.68
C LEU A 159 -17.58 6.97 -5.36
N GLY A 160 -16.84 7.72 -4.55
CA GLY A 160 -17.30 8.40 -3.35
C GLY A 160 -17.93 9.78 -3.57
N LYS A 161 -18.20 10.16 -4.84
CA LYS A 161 -18.61 11.54 -5.19
C LYS A 161 -19.78 12.08 -4.37
N ASP A 162 -20.77 11.26 -4.03
CA ASP A 162 -21.95 11.73 -3.27
C ASP A 162 -21.55 12.14 -1.84
N THR A 163 -20.56 11.46 -1.25
CA THR A 163 -20.01 11.82 0.06
C THR A 163 -19.18 13.09 -0.03
N ILE A 164 -18.37 13.24 -1.09
CA ILE A 164 -17.57 14.44 -1.32
C ILE A 164 -18.50 15.66 -1.53
N GLN A 165 -19.51 15.51 -2.38
CA GLN A 165 -20.55 16.51 -2.65
C GLN A 165 -21.29 16.92 -1.37
N PHE A 166 -21.66 15.95 -0.52
CA PHE A 166 -22.33 16.22 0.77
C PHE A 166 -21.52 17.18 1.67
N PHE A 167 -20.20 17.04 1.71
CA PHE A 167 -19.33 17.92 2.50
C PHE A 167 -19.09 19.26 1.83
N LEU A 168 -18.93 19.31 0.51
CA LEU A 168 -18.81 20.55 -0.24
C LEU A 168 -20.05 21.44 -0.06
N GLU A 169 -21.27 20.90 -0.13
CA GLU A 169 -22.52 21.64 0.11
C GLU A 169 -22.64 22.19 1.55
N ARG A 170 -21.82 21.68 2.47
CA ARG A 170 -21.72 22.17 3.85
C ARG A 170 -20.52 23.09 4.06
N ASN A 171 -19.98 23.61 2.96
CA ASN A 171 -18.89 24.57 2.89
C ASN A 171 -17.55 24.03 3.39
N PHE A 172 -17.37 22.71 3.48
CA PHE A 172 -16.08 22.11 3.82
C PHE A 172 -15.18 22.10 2.59
N THR A 173 -13.88 22.35 2.81
CA THR A 173 -12.86 21.90 1.87
C THR A 173 -12.68 20.40 2.04
N VAL A 174 -12.55 19.66 0.95
CA VAL A 174 -12.38 18.19 0.99
C VAL A 174 -11.07 17.80 0.34
N LEU A 175 -10.21 17.07 1.04
CA LEU A 175 -9.06 16.37 0.46
C LEU A 175 -9.45 14.92 0.23
N ALA A 176 -9.65 14.54 -1.03
CA ALA A 176 -10.03 13.20 -1.44
C ALA A 176 -8.79 12.41 -1.90
N MET A 177 -8.65 11.18 -1.43
CA MET A 177 -7.56 10.27 -1.76
C MET A 177 -8.01 8.81 -1.75
N THR A 178 -7.17 7.91 -2.26
CA THR A 178 -7.41 6.46 -2.31
C THR A 178 -6.23 5.71 -1.71
N MET A 179 -6.42 4.43 -1.42
CA MET A 179 -5.31 3.58 -0.96
C MET A 179 -4.16 3.53 -1.98
N PRO A 180 -2.93 3.27 -1.51
CA PRO A 180 -1.77 3.13 -2.38
C PRO A 180 -2.01 2.13 -3.52
N LEU A 181 -1.43 2.43 -4.69
CA LEU A 181 -1.51 1.61 -5.92
C LEU A 181 -2.90 1.51 -6.56
N ILE A 182 -3.90 2.21 -6.03
CA ILE A 182 -5.29 2.22 -6.53
C ILE A 182 -5.62 3.58 -7.16
N GLY A 183 -6.55 3.58 -8.11
CA GLY A 183 -7.11 4.79 -8.71
C GLY A 183 -6.07 5.54 -9.53
N MET A 184 -5.76 6.77 -9.12
CA MET A 184 -4.76 7.61 -9.79
C MET A 184 -3.33 7.39 -9.30
N ASN A 185 -3.16 6.59 -8.24
CA ASN A 185 -1.85 6.27 -7.69
C ASN A 185 -1.09 5.35 -8.66
N ASN A 186 0.22 5.55 -8.75
CA ASN A 186 1.05 4.78 -9.65
C ASN A 186 1.26 3.33 -9.17
N GLN A 187 1.77 2.49 -10.08
CA GLN A 187 2.14 1.10 -9.84
C GLN A 187 3.60 0.93 -10.29
N PRO A 188 4.58 1.23 -9.41
CA PRO A 188 5.99 1.24 -9.81
C PRO A 188 6.58 -0.18 -9.88
N ILE A 189 7.64 -0.31 -10.68
CA ILE A 189 8.54 -1.48 -10.64
C ILE A 189 9.60 -1.23 -9.59
N VAL A 190 9.77 -2.18 -8.68
CA VAL A 190 10.69 -2.07 -7.53
C VAL A 190 11.56 -3.32 -7.44
N GLU A 191 12.79 -3.16 -6.95
CA GLU A 191 13.67 -4.30 -6.66
C GLU A 191 13.30 -4.90 -5.30
N ILE A 192 12.88 -6.16 -5.30
CA ILE A 192 12.56 -6.92 -4.10
C ILE A 192 13.74 -7.84 -3.76
N ASP A 193 14.24 -7.73 -2.53
CA ASP A 193 15.39 -8.52 -2.07
C ASP A 193 15.08 -10.03 -2.15
N GLY A 194 15.91 -10.78 -2.86
CA GLY A 194 15.73 -12.21 -3.12
C GLY A 194 14.72 -12.57 -4.22
N PHE A 195 13.99 -11.61 -4.79
CA PHE A 195 12.98 -11.86 -5.84
C PHE A 195 13.24 -11.09 -7.14
N GLY A 196 14.10 -10.06 -7.11
CA GLY A 196 14.39 -9.20 -8.26
C GLY A 196 13.31 -8.15 -8.51
N GLU A 197 13.26 -7.61 -9.71
CA GLU A 197 12.31 -6.58 -10.11
C GLU A 197 10.86 -7.12 -10.11
N MET A 198 9.97 -6.39 -9.43
CA MET A 198 8.55 -6.70 -9.36
C MET A 198 7.72 -5.44 -9.59
N ASN A 199 6.66 -5.57 -10.40
CA ASN A 199 5.64 -4.53 -10.51
C ASN A 199 4.69 -4.59 -9.31
N LEU A 200 4.54 -3.48 -8.58
CA LEU A 200 3.62 -3.34 -7.47
C LEU A 200 2.22 -2.99 -7.98
N ILE A 201 1.35 -3.99 -8.06
CA ILE A 201 -0.03 -3.87 -8.56
C ILE A 201 -1.09 -4.02 -7.47
N SER A 202 -0.68 -4.43 -6.26
CA SER A 202 -1.55 -4.58 -5.10
C SER A 202 -0.78 -4.23 -3.82
N HIS A 203 -1.44 -3.52 -2.91
CA HIS A 203 -0.84 -3.19 -1.62
C HIS A 203 -0.65 -4.42 -0.72
N GLU A 204 -1.21 -5.58 -1.06
CA GLU A 204 -0.84 -6.86 -0.42
C GLU A 204 0.64 -7.21 -0.64
N GLN A 205 1.22 -6.77 -1.76
CA GLN A 205 2.64 -6.99 -2.07
C GLN A 205 3.56 -6.13 -1.19
N PHE A 206 3.03 -5.15 -0.48
CA PHE A 206 3.82 -4.31 0.40
C PHE A 206 4.53 -5.08 1.51
N ARG A 207 4.02 -6.26 1.92
CA ARG A 207 4.74 -7.14 2.86
C ARG A 207 6.16 -7.50 2.38
N LEU A 208 6.38 -7.52 1.07
CA LEU A 208 7.69 -7.82 0.47
C LEU A 208 8.68 -6.66 0.58
N LEU A 209 8.18 -5.46 0.91
CA LEU A 209 8.99 -4.25 1.11
C LEU A 209 9.46 -4.11 2.57
N GLU A 210 8.89 -4.90 3.49
CA GLU A 210 9.20 -4.82 4.92
C GLU A 210 10.68 -5.16 5.17
N LYS A 211 11.36 -4.26 5.87
CA LYS A 211 12.78 -4.39 6.24
C LYS A 211 12.96 -3.89 7.67
N ASN A 212 14.08 -4.23 8.32
CA ASN A 212 14.42 -3.76 9.68
C ASN A 212 14.31 -2.24 9.87
N LYS A 213 14.30 -1.44 8.79
CA LYS A 213 14.17 0.01 8.85
C LYS A 213 12.96 0.60 8.12
N PHE A 214 12.08 -0.24 7.56
CA PHE A 214 10.94 0.21 6.78
C PHE A 214 9.72 -0.65 7.08
N ASN A 215 8.68 0.00 7.62
CA ASN A 215 7.36 -0.58 7.77
C ASN A 215 6.46 -0.12 6.60
N PRO A 216 5.93 -1.04 5.78
CA PRO A 216 5.11 -0.68 4.62
C PRO A 216 3.80 0.02 4.98
N MET A 217 3.32 -0.12 6.22
CA MET A 217 2.15 0.63 6.70
C MET A 217 2.34 2.16 6.64
N LYS A 218 3.60 2.63 6.64
CA LYS A 218 3.93 4.04 6.39
C LYS A 218 3.28 4.56 5.11
N LEU A 219 3.24 3.75 4.04
CA LEU A 219 2.73 4.15 2.73
C LEU A 219 1.24 4.51 2.74
N PHE A 220 0.47 4.04 3.72
CA PHE A 220 -0.95 4.36 3.85
C PHE A 220 -1.20 5.69 4.57
N ILE A 221 -0.29 6.11 5.45
CA ILE A 221 -0.50 7.28 6.33
C ILE A 221 0.32 8.49 5.87
N HIS A 222 1.48 8.25 5.26
CA HIS A 222 2.40 9.28 4.77
C HIS A 222 1.74 10.35 3.88
N PRO A 223 0.77 10.06 2.99
CA PRO A 223 0.14 11.08 2.16
C PRO A 223 -0.60 12.20 2.90
N ILE A 224 -0.95 11.99 4.17
CA ILE A 224 -1.73 12.94 4.99
C ILE A 224 -0.81 13.81 5.87
N GLN A 225 0.47 13.47 5.96
CA GLN A 225 1.41 14.02 6.94
C GLN A 225 2.15 15.25 6.42
#